data_AF-A0A8H3D5K3-F1
#
_entry.id   AF-A0A8H3D5K3-F1
#
_cell.length_a   1.000
_cell.length_b   1.000
_cell.length_c   1.000
_cell.angle_alpha   90.00
_cell.angle_beta   90.00
_cell.angle_gamma   90.00
#
_symmetry.space_group_name_H-M   'P 1'
#
loop_
_entity.id
_entity.type
_entity.pdbx_description
1 polymer ?
#
loop_
_entity_poly.entity_id
_entity_poly.type
_entity_poly.pdbx_seq_one_letter_code
_entity_poly.pdbx_strand_id
1 'polypeptide(L)'
;MGKRLAYPDVSPEKLHEIYRQSLRKPNHAYGFFVSPVALYKKIRGRPESPDMPIEDDVGLFLWDIQQQLYGIGLHKLAIVDVPTPKQCRDIYLQDFGWLIILGTGFDKTLHVPISDEFTQCVQNILQTEEPPAWWSMKQFTYAHPKLWIESREKMMRKAQE
;
A
#
# COMPACT_ATOMS: atom_id res chain seq x y z
N MET A 1 -11.94 7.72 13.28
CA MET A 1 -12.47 6.96 12.11
C MET A 1 -11.34 6.08 11.57
N GLY A 2 -11.59 4.79 11.32
CA GLY A 2 -10.55 3.87 10.83
C GLY A 2 -10.12 4.16 9.38
N LYS A 3 -8.89 3.79 9.02
CA LYS A 3 -8.38 3.91 7.65
C LYS A 3 -9.13 2.96 6.72
N ARG A 4 -9.25 3.31 5.43
CA ARG A 4 -10.02 2.52 4.45
C ARG A 4 -9.11 1.59 3.64
N LEU A 5 -9.59 0.38 3.39
CA LEU A 5 -8.98 -0.57 2.44
C LEU A 5 -9.62 -0.43 1.07
N ALA A 6 -8.81 -0.60 0.03
CA ALA A 6 -9.34 -0.87 -1.31
C ALA A 6 -9.91 -2.29 -1.36
N TYR A 7 -11.07 -2.43 -1.97
CA TYR A 7 -11.55 -3.76 -2.34
C TYR A 7 -10.68 -4.35 -3.47
N PRO A 8 -10.49 -5.69 -3.49
CA PRO A 8 -9.93 -6.35 -4.65
C PRO A 8 -10.90 -6.26 -5.84
N ASP A 9 -10.39 -6.46 -7.05
CA ASP A 9 -11.21 -6.44 -8.26
C ASP A 9 -11.95 -7.78 -8.41
N VAL A 10 -13.17 -7.81 -7.86
CA VAL A 10 -14.05 -8.99 -7.82
C VAL A 10 -15.49 -8.57 -8.08
N SER A 11 -16.37 -9.54 -8.33
CA SER A 11 -17.79 -9.27 -8.58
C SER A 11 -18.46 -8.57 -7.38
N PRO A 12 -19.53 -7.79 -7.59
CA PRO A 12 -20.26 -7.11 -6.52
C PRO A 12 -20.70 -8.04 -5.39
N GLU A 13 -21.13 -9.25 -5.70
CA GLU A 13 -21.55 -10.26 -4.71
C GLU A 13 -20.39 -10.64 -3.79
N LYS A 14 -19.18 -10.77 -4.36
CA LYS A 14 -17.97 -11.08 -3.61
C LYS A 14 -17.54 -9.91 -2.72
N LEU A 15 -17.72 -8.66 -3.16
CA LEU A 15 -17.51 -7.48 -2.31
C LEU A 15 -18.40 -7.52 -1.07
N HIS A 16 -19.68 -7.88 -1.22
CA HIS A 16 -20.62 -8.04 -0.11
C HIS A 16 -20.24 -9.18 0.84
N GLU A 17 -19.68 -10.27 0.32
CA GLU A 17 -19.14 -11.34 1.15
C GLU A 17 -17.93 -10.87 1.96
N ILE A 18 -16.93 -10.25 1.31
CA ILE A 18 -15.72 -9.72 1.96
C ILE A 18 -16.11 -8.71 3.05
N TYR A 19 -17.01 -7.77 2.75
CA TYR A 19 -17.50 -6.80 3.71
C TYR A 19 -18.06 -7.47 4.96
N ARG A 20 -19.00 -8.42 4.79
CA ARG A 20 -19.64 -9.12 5.91
C ARG A 20 -18.63 -9.89 6.76
N GLN A 21 -17.64 -10.54 6.12
CA GLN A 21 -16.59 -11.23 6.84
C GLN A 21 -15.69 -10.26 7.61
N SER A 22 -15.35 -9.11 7.03
CA SER A 22 -14.49 -8.09 7.68
C SER A 22 -15.08 -7.47 8.95
N LEU A 23 -16.40 -7.55 9.14
CA LEU A 23 -17.06 -7.12 10.38
C LEU A 23 -16.82 -8.08 11.55
N ARG A 24 -16.35 -9.30 11.28
CA ARG A 24 -16.18 -10.38 12.26
C ARG A 24 -14.75 -10.90 12.32
N LYS A 25 -13.97 -10.74 11.25
CA LYS A 25 -12.61 -11.24 11.10
C LYS A 25 -11.60 -10.09 10.99
N PRO A 26 -10.40 -10.25 11.55
CA PRO A 26 -9.32 -9.28 11.35
C PRO A 26 -8.86 -9.26 9.89
N ASN A 27 -8.75 -8.06 9.34
CA ASN A 27 -8.14 -7.83 8.03
C ASN A 27 -6.62 -8.02 8.12
N HIS A 28 -6.05 -8.67 7.10
CA HIS A 28 -4.62 -8.75 6.89
C HIS A 28 -4.26 -8.19 5.52
N ALA A 29 -3.16 -7.46 5.44
CA ALA A 29 -2.57 -7.01 4.20
C ALA A 29 -1.35 -7.88 3.88
N TYR A 30 -1.18 -8.20 2.61
CA TYR A 30 0.04 -8.81 2.10
C TYR A 30 0.80 -7.77 1.29
N GLY A 31 2.06 -7.53 1.64
CA GLY A 31 2.84 -6.48 0.99
C GLY A 31 4.14 -6.12 1.70
N PHE A 32 4.68 -4.97 1.30
CA PHE A 32 6.01 -4.52 1.73
C PHE A 32 5.92 -3.38 2.74
N PHE A 33 6.65 -3.50 3.83
CA PHE A 33 6.94 -2.33 4.66
C PHE A 33 8.17 -1.60 4.09
N VAL A 34 8.08 -0.28 3.99
CA VAL A 34 9.11 0.58 3.42
C VAL A 34 9.30 1.75 4.37
N SER A 35 10.54 1.99 4.80
CA SER A 35 10.93 3.25 5.41
C SER A 35 11.19 4.27 4.27
N PRO A 36 10.38 5.35 4.14
CA PRO A 36 10.53 6.31 3.05
C PRO A 36 11.94 6.93 2.99
N VAL A 37 12.52 7.24 4.15
CA VAL A 37 13.88 7.80 4.23
C VAL A 37 14.94 6.76 3.89
N ALA A 38 14.77 5.50 4.33
CA ALA A 38 15.71 4.45 3.94
C ALA A 38 15.65 4.19 2.43
N LEU A 39 14.45 4.20 1.83
CA LEU A 39 14.28 4.05 0.39
C LEU A 39 14.95 5.20 -0.38
N TYR A 40 14.72 6.45 0.03
CA TYR A 40 15.36 7.61 -0.59
C TYR A 40 16.88 7.48 -0.58
N LYS A 41 17.48 7.20 0.59
CA LYS A 41 18.94 7.03 0.73
C LYS A 41 19.48 5.86 -0.07
N LYS A 42 18.71 4.77 -0.18
CA LYS A 42 19.09 3.60 -0.95
C LYS A 42 19.16 3.90 -2.45
N ILE A 43 18.16 4.59 -2.99
CA ILE A 43 18.04 4.85 -4.43
C ILE A 43 18.89 6.02 -4.90
N ARG A 44 18.91 7.13 -4.13
CA ARG A 44 19.63 8.36 -4.50
C ARG A 44 21.07 8.41 -3.96
N GLY A 45 21.47 7.45 -3.13
CA GLY A 45 22.75 7.47 -2.42
C GLY A 45 22.71 8.39 -1.19
N ARG A 46 23.75 8.32 -0.34
CA ARG A 46 23.97 9.39 0.64
C ARG A 46 24.29 10.67 -0.14
N PRO A 47 23.71 11.84 0.20
CA PRO A 47 24.25 13.08 -0.33
C PRO A 47 25.74 13.15 0.01
N GLU A 48 26.58 13.42 -0.99
CA GLU A 48 28.03 13.57 -0.83
C GLU A 48 28.40 14.79 0.04
N SER A 49 27.43 15.68 0.28
CA SER A 49 27.55 16.82 1.20
C SER A 49 26.89 16.51 2.56
N PRO A 50 27.49 16.92 3.70
CA PRO A 50 26.88 16.79 5.03
C PRO A 50 25.63 17.65 5.25
N ASP A 51 25.25 18.46 4.27
CA ASP A 51 24.00 19.20 4.29
C ASP A 51 22.84 18.24 3.97
N MET A 52 21.95 18.08 4.95
CA MET A 52 20.75 17.24 4.89
C MET A 52 20.02 17.35 3.54
N PRO A 53 19.38 16.26 3.06
CA PRO A 53 18.55 16.35 1.86
C PRO A 53 17.52 17.46 2.05
N ILE A 54 17.39 18.34 1.05
CA ILE A 54 16.38 19.40 1.03
C ILE A 54 15.02 18.69 1.13
N GLU A 55 14.19 19.04 2.11
CA GLU A 55 12.90 18.36 2.36
C GLU A 55 12.04 18.25 1.09
N ASP A 56 12.10 19.26 0.22
CA ASP A 56 11.42 19.31 -1.07
C ASP A 56 11.86 18.17 -2.02
N ASP A 57 13.15 17.80 -2.03
CA ASP A 57 13.68 16.72 -2.88
C ASP A 57 13.19 15.34 -2.40
N VAL A 58 13.10 15.15 -1.07
CA VAL A 58 12.54 13.92 -0.49
C VAL A 58 11.04 13.82 -0.82
N GLY A 59 10.30 14.92 -0.70
CA GLY A 59 8.88 14.97 -1.04
C GLY A 59 8.62 14.61 -2.51
N LEU A 60 9.38 15.20 -3.43
CA LEU A 60 9.30 14.92 -4.86
C LEU A 60 9.65 13.46 -5.18
N PHE A 61 10.74 12.95 -4.61
CA PHE A 61 11.13 11.55 -4.78
C PHE A 61 10.03 10.59 -4.31
N LEU A 62 9.47 10.82 -3.13
CA LEU A 62 8.41 9.97 -2.58
C LEU A 62 7.15 10.03 -3.43
N TRP A 63 6.81 11.21 -3.96
CA TRP A 63 5.72 11.36 -4.91
C TRP A 63 5.97 10.58 -6.21
N ASP A 64 7.18 10.64 -6.77
CA ASP A 64 7.56 9.88 -7.97
C ASP A 64 7.43 8.36 -7.75
N ILE A 65 7.85 7.85 -6.59
CA ILE A 65 7.70 6.43 -6.24
C ILE A 65 6.21 6.05 -6.18
N GLN A 66 5.37 6.89 -5.58
CA GLN A 66 3.92 6.64 -5.58
C GLN A 66 3.35 6.61 -7.00
N GLN A 67 3.74 7.55 -7.87
CA GLN A 67 3.28 7.57 -9.26
C GLN A 67 3.69 6.32 -10.03
N GLN A 68 4.92 5.84 -9.86
CA GLN A 68 5.37 4.59 -10.49
C GLN A 68 4.56 3.39 -10.02
N LEU A 69 4.30 3.28 -8.71
CA LEU A 69 3.47 2.22 -8.14
C LEU A 69 2.03 2.28 -8.67
N TYR A 70 1.44 3.48 -8.77
CA TYR A 70 0.11 3.64 -9.36
C TYR A 70 0.10 3.30 -10.86
N GLY A 71 1.17 3.65 -11.58
CA GLY A 71 1.33 3.40 -13.01
C GLY A 71 1.36 1.91 -13.37
N ILE A 72 1.82 1.04 -12.47
CA ILE A 72 1.76 -0.42 -12.66
C ILE A 72 0.43 -1.04 -12.22
N GLY A 73 -0.56 -0.24 -11.83
CA GLY A 73 -1.90 -0.68 -11.46
C GLY A 73 -2.17 -0.80 -9.96
N LEU A 74 -1.24 -0.36 -9.10
CA LEU A 74 -1.49 -0.34 -7.65
C LEU A 74 -2.58 0.69 -7.30
N HIS A 75 -3.55 0.31 -6.47
CA HIS A 75 -4.62 1.23 -6.08
C HIS A 75 -4.10 2.37 -5.19
N LYS A 76 -4.64 3.59 -5.32
CA LYS A 76 -4.28 4.76 -4.48
C LYS A 76 -4.46 4.63 -2.96
N LEU A 77 -5.11 3.55 -2.50
CA LEU A 77 -5.30 3.24 -1.07
C LEU A 77 -4.39 2.11 -0.60
N ALA A 78 -3.55 1.59 -1.50
CA ALA A 78 -2.61 0.52 -1.20
C ALA A 78 -1.37 1.02 -0.48
N ILE A 79 -1.06 2.31 -0.57
CA ILE A 79 0.07 2.93 0.14
C ILE A 79 -0.51 3.59 1.39
N VAL A 80 -0.13 3.10 2.57
CA VAL A 80 -0.67 3.58 3.84
C VAL A 80 0.43 3.79 4.87
N ASP A 81 0.36 4.90 5.60
CA ASP A 81 1.28 5.13 6.71
C ASP A 81 0.92 4.22 7.89
N VAL A 82 1.90 3.48 8.39
CA VAL A 82 1.77 2.61 9.57
C VAL A 82 2.90 2.86 10.54
N PRO A 83 2.70 2.66 11.86
CA PRO A 83 3.79 2.75 12.82
C PRO A 83 4.93 1.79 12.45
N THR A 84 6.17 2.24 12.56
CA THR A 84 7.33 1.43 12.21
C THR A 84 7.41 0.17 13.10
N PRO A 85 7.29 -1.03 12.50
CA PRO A 85 7.36 -2.29 13.24
C PRO A 85 8.71 -2.41 13.95
N LYS A 86 8.74 -2.97 15.16
CA LYS A 86 9.98 -3.09 15.95
C LYS A 86 11.13 -3.74 15.18
N GLN A 87 10.83 -4.78 14.39
CA GLN A 87 11.79 -5.50 13.56
C GLN A 87 12.30 -4.70 12.35
N CYS A 88 11.63 -3.61 11.98
CA CYS A 88 11.96 -2.74 10.85
C CYS A 88 12.47 -1.36 11.29
N ARG A 89 12.71 -1.17 12.60
CA ARG A 89 13.29 0.08 13.12
C ARG A 89 14.76 0.13 12.74
N ASP A 90 15.13 1.17 12.02
CA ASP A 90 16.52 1.44 11.67
C ASP A 90 17.11 2.54 12.58
N ILE A 91 18.35 2.93 12.29
CA ILE A 91 19.06 4.02 12.98
C ILE A 91 18.43 5.40 12.73
N TYR A 92 17.57 5.52 11.72
CA TYR A 92 16.90 6.75 11.35
C TYR A 92 15.49 6.72 11.95
N LEU A 93 15.41 6.65 13.29
CA LEU A 93 14.18 6.54 14.10
C LEU A 93 12.97 7.27 13.47
N GLN A 94 12.23 6.59 12.61
CA GLN A 94 10.95 7.05 12.09
C GLN A 94 9.85 6.35 12.84
N ASP A 95 8.93 7.11 13.43
CA ASP A 95 7.77 6.56 14.11
C ASP A 95 6.79 5.89 13.14
N PHE A 96 6.86 6.25 11.84
CA PHE A 96 5.99 5.76 10.78
C PHE A 96 6.77 5.41 9.52
N GLY A 97 6.25 4.45 8.76
CA GLY A 97 6.69 4.13 7.41
C GLY A 97 5.50 3.77 6.52
N TRP A 98 5.77 3.42 5.27
CA TRP A 98 4.74 3.00 4.33
C TRP A 98 4.55 1.49 4.38
N LEU A 99 3.30 1.07 4.36
CA LEU A 99 2.92 -0.27 3.96
C LEU A 99 2.36 -0.20 2.54
N ILE A 100 3.03 -0.86 1.61
CA ILE A 100 2.62 -1.03 0.20
C ILE A 100 1.85 -2.33 0.09
N ILE A 101 0.52 -2.24 0.05
CA ILE A 101 -0.42 -3.37 0.07
C ILE A 101 -0.62 -3.91 -1.34
N LEU A 102 -0.12 -5.11 -1.62
CA LEU A 102 -0.38 -5.79 -2.89
C LEU A 102 -1.78 -6.42 -2.90
N GLY A 103 -2.21 -6.92 -1.74
CA GLY A 103 -3.47 -7.63 -1.60
C GLY A 103 -3.91 -7.69 -0.15
N THR A 104 -5.17 -8.07 0.04
CA THR A 104 -5.79 -8.18 1.36
C THR A 104 -6.47 -9.53 1.51
N GLY A 105 -6.66 -9.93 2.76
CA GLY A 105 -7.10 -11.27 3.09
C GLY A 105 -7.60 -11.43 4.52
N PHE A 106 -8.22 -12.58 4.76
CA PHE A 106 -8.54 -13.06 6.11
C PHE A 106 -7.66 -14.24 6.45
N ASP A 107 -7.26 -14.37 7.72
CA ASP A 107 -6.50 -15.54 8.19
C ASP A 107 -5.26 -15.85 7.32
N LYS A 108 -4.60 -14.79 6.82
CA LYS A 108 -3.45 -14.85 5.89
C LYS A 108 -3.74 -15.60 4.58
N THR A 109 -4.98 -15.57 4.12
CA THR A 109 -5.42 -16.06 2.82
C THR A 109 -5.94 -14.88 2.00
N LEU A 110 -5.35 -14.66 0.83
CA LEU A 110 -5.71 -13.56 -0.06
C LEU A 110 -7.15 -13.71 -0.57
N HIS A 111 -7.83 -12.58 -0.77
CA HIS A 111 -9.13 -12.56 -1.45
C HIS A 111 -9.01 -12.90 -2.93
N VAL A 112 -7.92 -12.47 -3.56
CA VAL A 112 -7.59 -12.70 -4.98
C VAL A 112 -6.09 -13.01 -5.06
N PRO A 113 -5.67 -14.00 -5.87
CA PRO A 113 -4.25 -14.24 -6.13
C PRO A 113 -3.54 -12.99 -6.65
N ILE A 114 -2.28 -12.82 -6.24
CA ILE A 114 -1.41 -11.76 -6.78
C ILE A 114 -0.46 -12.43 -7.75
N SER A 115 -0.29 -11.84 -8.94
CA SER A 115 0.65 -12.39 -9.91
C SER A 115 2.10 -12.14 -9.50
N ASP A 116 2.98 -13.06 -9.87
CA ASP A 116 4.41 -12.96 -9.59
C ASP A 116 5.02 -11.77 -10.36
N GLU A 117 4.54 -11.52 -11.59
CA GLU A 117 4.99 -10.38 -12.40
C GLU A 117 4.68 -9.05 -11.71
N PHE A 118 3.49 -8.90 -11.14
CA PHE A 118 3.11 -7.68 -10.42
C PHE A 118 3.96 -7.48 -9.17
N THR A 119 4.20 -8.57 -8.42
CA THR A 119 5.07 -8.56 -7.25
C THR A 119 6.49 -8.13 -7.62
N GLN A 120 7.03 -8.69 -8.72
CA GLN A 120 8.36 -8.34 -9.22
C GLN A 120 8.45 -6.88 -9.67
N CYS A 121 7.41 -6.34 -10.34
CA CYS A 121 7.37 -4.92 -10.70
C CYS A 121 7.45 -4.02 -9.47
N VAL A 122 6.70 -4.34 -8.40
CA VAL A 122 6.76 -3.57 -7.15
C VAL A 122 8.15 -3.70 -6.50
N GLN A 123 8.72 -4.90 -6.44
CA GLN A 123 10.07 -5.12 -5.92
C GLN A 123 11.13 -4.30 -6.67
N ASN A 124 11.04 -4.24 -8.00
CA ASN A 124 11.95 -3.46 -8.84
C ASN A 124 11.86 -1.95 -8.54
N ILE A 125 10.64 -1.40 -8.39
CA ILE A 125 10.43 0.01 -8.03
C ILE A 125 11.02 0.32 -6.65
N LEU A 126 10.78 -0.57 -5.68
CA LEU A 126 11.28 -0.43 -4.31
C LEU A 126 12.76 -0.84 -4.17
N GLN A 127 13.37 -1.32 -5.26
CA GLN A 127 14.69 -1.93 -5.34
C GLN A 127 14.96 -2.98 -4.25
N THR A 128 13.97 -3.78 -3.86
CA THR A 128 14.09 -4.77 -2.77
C THR A 128 14.08 -6.20 -3.28
N GLU A 129 14.89 -7.06 -2.65
CA GLU A 129 14.90 -8.52 -2.88
C GLU A 129 14.03 -9.25 -1.84
N GLU A 130 13.60 -8.56 -0.79
CA GLU A 130 12.77 -9.15 0.25
C GLU A 130 11.40 -9.55 -0.31
N PRO A 131 10.85 -10.71 0.06
CA PRO A 131 9.50 -11.09 -0.32
C PRO A 131 8.45 -10.29 0.48
N PRO A 132 7.22 -10.13 -0.05
CA PRO A 132 6.14 -9.51 0.70
C PRO A 132 5.74 -10.34 1.93
N ALA A 133 5.26 -9.66 2.96
CA ALA A 133 4.90 -10.25 4.24
C ALA A 133 3.45 -9.95 4.62
N TRP A 134 2.94 -10.70 5.60
CA TRP A 134 1.60 -10.49 6.16
C TRP A 134 1.61 -9.48 7.31
N TRP A 135 0.73 -8.49 7.21
CA TRP A 135 0.58 -7.39 8.15
C TRP A 135 -0.84 -7.36 8.72
N SER A 136 -0.95 -7.20 10.04
CA SER A 136 -2.25 -7.09 10.71
C SER A 136 -2.83 -5.70 10.57
N MET A 137 -4.07 -5.59 10.07
CA MET A 137 -4.70 -4.33 9.71
C MET A 137 -5.88 -4.01 10.64
N LYS A 138 -5.70 -4.16 11.96
CA LYS A 138 -6.77 -4.06 12.98
C LYS A 138 -7.61 -2.78 12.93
N GLN A 139 -7.03 -1.66 12.49
CA GLN A 139 -7.71 -0.35 12.42
C GLN A 139 -8.25 -0.02 11.03
N PHE A 140 -8.08 -0.92 10.06
CA PHE A 140 -8.50 -0.71 8.69
C PHE A 140 -9.78 -1.46 8.38
N THR A 141 -10.66 -0.82 7.62
CA THR A 141 -11.98 -1.36 7.29
C THR A 141 -12.29 -1.18 5.82
N TYR A 142 -13.07 -2.09 5.27
CA TYR A 142 -13.70 -1.86 3.98
C TYR A 142 -14.87 -0.88 4.12
N ALA A 143 -15.06 -0.01 3.12
CA ALA A 143 -16.29 0.76 3.01
C ALA A 143 -17.48 -0.17 2.71
N HIS A 144 -18.71 0.24 3.00
CA HIS A 144 -19.87 -0.54 2.59
C HIS A 144 -19.87 -0.71 1.05
N PRO A 145 -20.10 -1.92 0.50
CA PRO A 145 -19.96 -2.20 -0.95
C PRO A 145 -20.77 -1.25 -1.83
N LYS A 146 -22.00 -0.91 -1.43
CA LYS A 146 -22.85 0.07 -2.12
C LYS A 146 -22.11 1.40 -2.39
N LEU A 147 -21.47 1.96 -1.35
CA LEU A 147 -20.73 3.22 -1.45
C LEU A 147 -19.47 3.08 -2.34
N TRP A 148 -18.84 1.91 -2.30
CA TRP A 148 -17.66 1.63 -3.13
C TRP A 148 -18.01 1.55 -4.61
N ILE A 149 -19.08 0.83 -4.95
CA ILE A 149 -19.56 0.64 -6.32
C ILE A 149 -20.02 1.99 -6.91
N GLU A 150 -20.87 2.74 -6.19
CA GLU A 150 -21.35 4.06 -6.63
C GLU A 150 -20.18 5.03 -6.89
N SER A 151 -19.16 5.00 -6.04
CA SER A 151 -17.95 5.82 -6.22
C SER A 151 -17.16 5.42 -7.46
N ARG A 152 -16.97 4.10 -7.72
CA ARG A 152 -16.30 3.61 -8.94
C ARG A 152 -17.06 4.02 -10.19
N GLU A 153 -18.38 3.81 -10.24
CA GLU A 153 -19.20 4.19 -11.38
C GLU A 153 -19.13 5.69 -11.68
N LYS A 154 -19.19 6.52 -10.64
CA LYS A 154 -19.07 7.97 -10.79
C LYS A 154 -17.71 8.38 -11.35
N MET A 155 -16.62 7.74 -10.92
CA MET A 155 -15.28 7.98 -11.47
C MET A 155 -15.18 7.54 -12.93
N MET A 156 -15.77 6.38 -13.29
CA MET A 156 -15.76 5.89 -14.68
C MET A 156 -16.53 6.80 -15.62
N ARG A 157 -17.72 7.29 -15.23
CA ARG A 157 -18.51 8.24 -16.04
C ARG A 157 -17.73 9.53 -16.31
N LYS A 158 -17.08 10.09 -15.29
CA LYS A 158 -16.24 11.29 -15.44
C LYS A 158 -15.00 11.10 -16.31
N ALA A 159 -14.49 9.87 -16.43
CA ALA A 159 -13.35 9.57 -17.30
C ALA A 159 -13.76 9.40 -18.78
N GLN A 160 -15.06 9.36 -19.07
CA GLN A 160 -15.63 9.25 -20.42
C GLN A 160 -16.17 10.58 -20.95
N GLU A 161 -16.21 11.62 -20.11
CA GLU A 161 -16.54 13.01 -20.45
C GLU A 161 -15.26 13.77 -20.85
#